data_AF-B7P1I2-F1
#
_entry.id   AF-B7P1I2-F1
#
_cell.length_a   1.000
_cell.length_b   1.000
_cell.length_c   1.000
_cell.angle_alpha   90.00
_cell.angle_beta   90.00
_cell.angle_gamma   90.00
#
_symmetry.space_group_name_H-M   'P 1'
#
loop_
_entity.id
_entity.type
_entity.pdbx_description
1 polymer ?
#
loop_
_entity_poly.entity_id
_entity_poly.type
_entity_poly.pdbx_seq_one_letter_code
_entity_poly.pdbx_strand_id
1 'polypeptide(L)'
;TFSAERFKDDDSSIQFYTGLQSYGHFKGLLQYVASESDGANPDHPSREARGRRHKLSQEYQLFMTLVKLRLGYFHMHLAHIFNVSTSTVSRAFGTWVNLLYVRLSELAWWPPRDIVDSTMPEEFKARYPTTR
;
A
#
# COMPACT_ATOMS: atom_id res chain seq x y z
N THR A 1 -17.53 -11.26 2.82
CA THR A 1 -17.12 -9.88 2.46
C THR A 1 -15.88 -9.93 1.59
N PHE A 2 -15.72 -9.03 0.63
CA PHE A 2 -14.52 -8.98 -0.22
C PHE A 2 -13.35 -8.32 0.53
N SER A 3 -12.47 -9.12 1.12
CA SER A 3 -11.34 -8.68 1.96
C SER A 3 -10.10 -9.55 1.72
N ALA A 4 -8.92 -9.09 2.14
CA ALA A 4 -7.69 -9.87 2.07
C ALA A 4 -7.79 -11.19 2.85
N GLU A 5 -8.37 -11.13 4.06
CA GLU A 5 -8.56 -12.31 4.92
C GLU A 5 -9.35 -13.45 4.25
N ARG A 6 -10.28 -13.12 3.34
CA ARG A 6 -11.02 -14.13 2.56
C ARG A 6 -10.09 -15.00 1.71
N PHE A 7 -8.96 -14.44 1.27
CA PHE A 7 -8.01 -15.08 0.38
C PHE A 7 -6.72 -15.49 1.13
N LYS A 8 -6.76 -15.56 2.46
CA LYS A 8 -5.55 -15.80 3.27
C LYS A 8 -4.83 -17.11 2.94
N ASP A 9 -5.57 -18.12 2.49
CA ASP A 9 -5.08 -19.46 2.11
C ASP A 9 -5.02 -19.64 0.58
N ASP A 10 -5.23 -18.57 -0.20
CA ASP A 10 -5.22 -18.57 -1.66
C ASP A 10 -4.26 -17.49 -2.19
N ASP A 11 -3.00 -17.88 -2.28
CA ASP A 11 -1.92 -17.02 -2.77
C ASP A 11 -2.14 -16.55 -4.21
N SER A 12 -2.81 -17.35 -5.06
CA SER A 12 -3.12 -16.96 -6.44
C SER A 12 -4.09 -15.79 -6.46
N SER A 13 -5.13 -15.83 -5.62
CA SER A 13 -6.06 -14.71 -5.47
C SER A 13 -5.38 -13.49 -4.86
N ILE A 14 -4.54 -13.65 -3.83
CA ILE A 14 -3.80 -12.52 -3.24
C ILE A 14 -2.90 -11.86 -4.30
N GLN A 15 -2.16 -12.64 -5.07
CA GLN A 15 -1.28 -12.15 -6.12
C GLN A 15 -2.07 -11.46 -7.24
N PHE A 16 -3.19 -12.04 -7.66
CA PHE A 16 -4.05 -11.44 -8.67
C PHE A 16 -4.58 -10.07 -8.24
N TYR A 17 -5.13 -9.99 -7.03
CA TYR A 17 -5.78 -8.78 -6.54
C TYR A 17 -4.81 -7.71 -6.04
N THR A 18 -3.72 -8.09 -5.37
CA THR A 18 -2.81 -7.13 -4.71
C THR A 18 -1.46 -6.99 -5.40
N GLY A 19 -1.06 -7.97 -6.23
CA GLY A 19 0.29 -8.09 -6.76
C GLY A 19 1.31 -8.70 -5.80
N LEU A 20 0.96 -8.93 -4.54
CA LEU A 20 1.84 -9.53 -3.53
C LEU A 20 1.78 -11.05 -3.58
N GLN A 21 2.88 -11.73 -3.26
CA GLN A 21 2.99 -13.17 -3.46
C GLN A 21 2.09 -14.01 -2.54
N SER A 22 1.78 -13.53 -1.33
CA SER A 22 0.94 -14.25 -0.38
C SER A 22 0.28 -13.31 0.64
N TYR A 23 -0.68 -13.83 1.40
CA TYR A 23 -1.30 -13.07 2.49
C TYR A 23 -0.28 -12.65 3.57
N GLY A 24 0.77 -13.45 3.77
CA GLY A 24 1.89 -13.09 4.66
C GLY A 24 2.60 -11.82 4.19
N HIS A 25 2.88 -11.66 2.90
CA HIS A 25 3.47 -10.44 2.34
C HIS A 25 2.54 -9.23 2.50
N PHE A 26 1.23 -9.45 2.31
CA PHE A 26 0.22 -8.42 2.55
C PHE A 26 0.24 -7.94 4.01
N LYS A 27 0.29 -8.86 4.98
CA LYS A 27 0.39 -8.51 6.41
C LYS A 27 1.72 -7.85 6.76
N GLY A 28 2.82 -8.28 6.15
CA GLY A 28 4.13 -7.65 6.29
C GLY A 28 4.12 -6.19 5.82
N LEU A 29 3.57 -5.93 4.63
CA LEU A 29 3.40 -4.56 4.12
C LEU A 29 2.50 -3.72 5.04
N LEU A 30 1.37 -4.28 5.47
CA LEU A 30 0.46 -3.60 6.41
C LEU A 30 1.18 -3.20 7.70
N GLN A 31 1.97 -4.11 8.27
CA GLN A 31 2.72 -3.86 9.49
C GLN A 31 3.80 -2.79 9.29
N TYR A 32 4.56 -2.87 8.18
CA TYR A 32 5.60 -1.89 7.84
C TYR A 32 5.04 -0.47 7.68
N VAL A 33 3.86 -0.34 7.07
CA VAL A 33 3.20 0.96 6.88
C VAL A 33 2.52 1.44 8.17
N ALA A 34 1.95 0.53 8.98
CA ALA A 34 1.24 0.87 10.20
C ALA A 34 2.17 1.20 11.38
N SER A 35 3.40 0.64 11.43
CA SER A 35 4.32 0.74 12.57
C SER A 35 4.79 2.16 12.93
N GLU A 36 4.61 3.16 12.06
CA GLU A 36 4.90 4.57 12.37
C GLU A 36 3.68 5.48 12.40
N SER A 37 2.49 4.96 12.06
CA SER A 37 1.25 5.71 12.23
C SER A 37 0.86 5.90 13.71
N ASP A 38 1.52 5.17 14.62
CA ASP A 38 1.42 5.29 16.08
C ASP A 38 2.46 6.24 16.70
N GLY A 39 3.02 7.17 15.91
CA GLY A 39 3.73 8.36 16.44
C GLY A 39 2.81 9.40 17.11
N ALA A 40 1.58 9.02 17.49
CA ALA A 40 0.69 9.85 18.28
C ALA A 40 1.06 9.73 19.76
N ASN A 41 1.83 10.70 20.22
CA ASN A 41 2.10 11.09 21.61
C ASN A 41 1.15 10.45 22.68
N PRO A 42 1.65 9.70 23.69
CA PRO A 42 0.80 9.01 24.68
C PRO A 42 0.00 9.91 25.63
N ASP A 43 0.19 11.23 25.60
CA ASP A 43 -0.22 12.13 26.68
C ASP A 43 -1.50 12.96 26.47
N HIS A 44 -2.41 12.57 25.56
CA HIS A 44 -3.73 13.23 25.50
C HIS A 44 -4.91 12.26 25.29
N PRO A 45 -5.70 11.96 26.35
CA PRO A 45 -7.00 11.32 26.18
C PRO A 45 -7.98 12.39 25.69
N SER A 46 -8.07 12.61 24.37
CA SER A 46 -8.98 13.60 23.81
C SER A 46 -10.21 12.95 23.19
N ARG A 47 -11.27 13.00 24.01
CA ARG A 47 -12.68 13.19 23.66
C ARG A 47 -13.37 12.09 22.88
N GLU A 48 -14.22 11.39 23.62
CA GLU A 48 -15.49 10.82 23.17
C GLU A 48 -16.18 11.75 22.15
N ALA A 49 -16.08 11.40 20.88
CA ALA A 49 -16.78 12.08 19.80
C ALA A 49 -17.70 11.09 19.10
N ARG A 50 -18.96 11.10 19.55
CA ARG A 50 -20.19 10.99 18.74
C ARG A 50 -20.14 9.99 17.57
N GLY A 51 -20.79 8.84 17.77
CA GLY A 51 -21.29 7.99 16.68
C GLY A 51 -20.18 7.39 15.82
N ARG A 52 -19.49 6.38 16.36
CA ARG A 52 -18.41 5.65 15.69
C ARG A 52 -19.00 4.87 14.49
N ARG A 53 -19.24 5.55 13.36
CA ARG A 53 -19.39 4.89 12.06
C ARG A 53 -18.19 3.98 11.94
N HIS A 54 -18.41 2.67 11.86
CA HIS A 54 -17.37 1.64 11.77
C HIS A 54 -16.22 2.15 10.89
N LYS A 55 -15.12 2.57 11.52
CA LYS A 55 -13.93 3.00 10.79
C LYS A 55 -13.45 1.73 10.08
N LEU A 56 -13.44 1.72 8.75
CA LEU A 56 -12.97 0.57 7.98
C LEU A 56 -11.61 0.15 8.52
N SER A 57 -11.40 -1.15 8.73
CA SER A 57 -10.11 -1.66 9.22
C SER A 57 -8.98 -1.22 8.28
N GLN A 58 -7.80 -0.92 8.82
CA GLN A 58 -6.62 -0.56 8.02
C GLN A 58 -6.31 -1.64 6.97
N GLU A 59 -6.44 -2.91 7.36
CA GLU A 59 -6.33 -4.06 6.45
C GLU A 59 -7.29 -3.95 5.27
N TYR A 60 -8.55 -3.61 5.54
CA TYR A 60 -9.58 -3.51 4.51
C TYR A 60 -9.32 -2.35 3.55
N GLN A 61 -8.84 -1.21 4.08
CA GLN A 61 -8.50 -0.04 3.28
C GLN A 61 -7.24 -0.26 2.43
N LEU A 62 -6.20 -0.90 2.99
CA LEU A 62 -5.00 -1.26 2.25
C LEU A 62 -5.33 -2.23 1.12
N PHE A 63 -6.10 -3.28 1.39
CA PHE A 63 -6.52 -4.25 0.38
C PHE A 63 -7.27 -3.58 -0.78
N MET A 64 -8.24 -2.71 -0.47
CA MET A 64 -8.95 -1.93 -1.48
C MET A 64 -8.03 -1.04 -2.32
N THR A 65 -7.03 -0.43 -1.67
CA THR A 65 -6.04 0.43 -2.35
C THR A 65 -5.17 -0.37 -3.30
N LEU A 66 -4.64 -1.52 -2.86
CA LEU A 66 -3.82 -2.40 -3.70
C LEU A 66 -4.62 -2.97 -4.88
N VAL A 67 -5.87 -3.40 -4.65
CA VAL A 67 -6.79 -3.82 -5.72
C VAL A 67 -6.96 -2.74 -6.77
N LYS A 68 -7.13 -1.49 -6.34
CA LYS A 68 -7.26 -0.36 -7.26
C LYS A 68 -5.97 -0.10 -8.04
N LEU A 69 -4.82 -0.08 -7.37
CA LEU A 69 -3.52 0.16 -8.01
C LEU A 69 -3.18 -0.95 -9.02
N ARG A 70 -3.52 -2.19 -8.71
CA ARG A 70 -3.21 -3.36 -9.55
C ARG A 70 -4.15 -3.50 -10.74
N LEU A 71 -5.45 -3.39 -10.51
CA LEU A 71 -6.47 -3.70 -11.52
C LEU A 71 -7.10 -2.45 -12.18
N GLY A 72 -6.80 -1.25 -11.68
CA GLY A 72 -7.26 0.00 -12.29
C GLY A 72 -8.77 0.28 -12.14
N TYR A 73 -9.46 -0.39 -11.22
CA TYR A 73 -10.92 -0.24 -11.10
C TYR A 73 -11.38 1.19 -10.72
N PHE A 74 -12.55 1.57 -11.25
CA PHE A 74 -13.25 2.80 -10.89
C PHE A 74 -13.71 2.78 -9.43
N HIS A 75 -13.75 3.96 -8.79
CA HIS A 75 -14.20 4.07 -7.39
C HIS A 75 -15.62 3.55 -7.17
N MET A 76 -16.50 3.69 -8.17
CA MET A 76 -17.89 3.22 -8.07
C MET A 76 -17.97 1.69 -8.04
N HIS A 77 -17.15 1.00 -8.84
CA HIS A 77 -17.09 -0.46 -8.80
C HIS A 77 -16.56 -0.97 -7.46
N LEU A 78 -15.49 -0.34 -6.96
CA LEU A 78 -14.92 -0.66 -5.64
C LEU A 78 -15.94 -0.41 -4.53
N ALA A 79 -16.72 0.67 -4.61
CA ALA A 79 -17.77 0.97 -3.64
C ALA A 79 -18.80 -0.16 -3.52
N HIS A 80 -19.20 -0.74 -4.66
CA HIS A 80 -20.13 -1.87 -4.69
C HIS A 80 -19.52 -3.14 -4.08
N ILE A 81 -18.33 -3.56 -4.52
CA ILE A 81 -17.75 -4.83 -4.06
C ILE A 81 -17.28 -4.77 -2.60
N PHE A 82 -16.85 -3.59 -2.13
CA PHE A 82 -16.44 -3.37 -0.73
C PHE A 82 -17.61 -2.95 0.18
N ASN A 83 -18.81 -2.76 -0.38
CA ASN A 83 -20.02 -2.33 0.32
C ASN A 83 -19.81 -1.04 1.14
N VAL A 84 -19.25 -0.01 0.51
CA VAL A 84 -18.98 1.30 1.09
C VAL A 84 -19.39 2.40 0.12
N SER A 85 -19.46 3.66 0.56
CA SER A 85 -19.72 4.77 -0.36
C SER A 85 -18.52 5.07 -1.26
N THR A 86 -18.76 5.54 -2.49
CA THR A 86 -17.70 6.01 -3.41
C THR A 86 -16.81 7.08 -2.78
N SER A 87 -17.39 7.97 -1.97
CA SER A 87 -16.65 8.98 -1.20
C SER A 87 -15.72 8.38 -0.15
N THR A 88 -16.05 7.20 0.38
CA THR A 88 -15.20 6.47 1.33
C THR A 88 -14.06 5.78 0.59
N VAL A 89 -14.31 5.18 -0.58
CA VAL A 89 -13.26 4.65 -1.45
C VAL A 89 -12.25 5.75 -1.81
N SER A 90 -12.73 6.90 -2.28
CA SER A 90 -11.86 8.00 -2.70
C SER A 90 -10.97 8.52 -1.57
N ARG A 91 -11.53 8.68 -0.36
CA ARG A 91 -10.77 9.14 0.82
C ARG A 91 -9.74 8.10 1.25
N ALA A 92 -10.15 6.84 1.40
CA ALA A 92 -9.24 5.76 1.78
C ALA A 92 -8.11 5.62 0.74
N PHE A 93 -8.43 5.62 -0.56
CA PHE A 93 -7.43 5.51 -1.61
C PHE A 93 -6.40 6.66 -1.54
N GLY A 94 -6.85 7.91 -1.45
CA GLY A 94 -5.95 9.06 -1.34
C GLY A 94 -5.04 9.00 -0.11
N THR A 95 -5.62 8.66 1.06
CA THR A 95 -4.85 8.51 2.31
C THR A 95 -3.80 7.41 2.19
N TRP A 96 -4.16 6.23 1.69
CA TRP A 96 -3.24 5.10 1.60
C TRP A 96 -2.18 5.27 0.52
N VAL A 97 -2.50 5.88 -0.62
CA VAL A 97 -1.48 6.20 -1.63
C VAL A 97 -0.42 7.14 -1.06
N ASN A 98 -0.82 8.16 -0.30
CA ASN A 98 0.13 9.07 0.35
C ASN A 98 0.98 8.35 1.41
N LEU A 99 0.35 7.52 2.25
CA LEU A 99 1.08 6.72 3.25
C LEU A 99 2.07 5.75 2.59
N LEU A 100 1.64 5.03 1.55
CA LEU A 100 2.52 4.13 0.80
C LEU A 100 3.67 4.90 0.13
N TYR A 101 3.40 6.09 -0.43
CA TYR A 101 4.45 6.91 -1.02
C TYR A 101 5.53 7.28 0.00
N VAL A 102 5.14 7.80 1.17
CA VAL A 102 6.09 8.17 2.23
C VAL A 102 6.91 6.94 2.66
N ARG A 103 6.24 5.85 3.03
CA ARG A 103 6.91 4.65 3.56
C ARG A 103 7.78 3.95 2.52
N LEU A 104 7.29 3.79 1.30
CA LEU A 104 8.06 3.12 0.25
C LEU A 104 9.20 3.99 -0.27
N SER A 105 9.14 5.31 -0.11
CA SER A 105 10.26 6.20 -0.45
C SER A 105 11.44 6.11 0.52
N GLU A 106 11.22 5.63 1.75
CA GLU A 106 12.28 5.38 2.74
C GLU A 106 13.08 4.12 2.41
N LEU A 107 12.47 3.15 1.71
CA LEU A 107 13.23 2.05 1.14
C LEU A 107 14.19 2.67 0.10
N ALA A 108 15.50 2.57 0.36
CA ALA A 108 16.54 2.99 -0.56
C ALA A 108 16.48 2.11 -1.83
N TRP A 109 15.55 2.44 -2.72
CA TRP A 109 15.33 1.75 -3.99
C TRP A 109 16.48 1.99 -4.97
N TRP A 110 17.22 3.08 -4.77
CA TRP A 110 18.37 3.40 -5.59
C TRP A 110 19.69 3.02 -4.92
N PRO A 111 20.45 2.07 -5.49
CA PRO A 111 21.78 1.81 -5.03
C PRO A 111 22.63 3.09 -5.19
N PRO A 112 23.62 3.29 -4.32
CA PRO A 112 24.54 4.41 -4.45
C PRO A 112 25.30 4.31 -5.78
N ARG A 113 25.78 5.46 -6.26
CA ARG A 113 26.27 5.63 -7.64
C ARG A 113 27.45 4.71 -7.96
N ASP A 114 28.28 4.42 -6.97
CA ASP A 114 29.40 3.49 -7.04
C ASP A 114 28.97 2.05 -7.36
N ILE A 115 27.87 1.57 -6.77
CA ILE A 115 27.32 0.25 -7.08
C ILE A 115 26.74 0.23 -8.49
N VAL A 116 26.05 1.29 -8.91
CA VAL A 116 25.54 1.41 -10.29
C VAL A 116 26.70 1.37 -11.28
N ASP A 117 27.73 2.20 -11.09
CA ASP A 117 28.83 2.34 -12.05
C ASP A 117 29.74 1.10 -12.13
N SER A 118 29.79 0.29 -11.05
CA SER A 118 30.54 -0.99 -11.00
C SER A 118 29.76 -2.17 -11.57
N THR A 119 28.43 -2.14 -11.51
CA THR A 119 27.56 -3.19 -12.08
C THR A 119 27.03 -2.86 -13.47
N MET A 120 27.28 -1.65 -13.97
CA MET A 120 26.85 -1.19 -15.30
C MET A 120 27.58 -1.97 -16.42
N PRO A 121 26.84 -2.62 -17.35
CA PRO A 121 27.45 -3.30 -18.49
C PRO A 121 28.27 -2.34 -19.37
N GLU A 122 29.39 -2.82 -19.90
CA GLU A 122 30.35 -1.98 -20.65
C GLU A 122 29.70 -1.28 -21.86
N GLU A 123 28.86 -1.99 -22.61
CA GLU A 123 28.15 -1.42 -23.77
C GLU A 123 27.21 -0.28 -23.37
N PHE A 124 26.57 -0.39 -22.20
CA PHE A 124 25.68 0.64 -21.68
C PHE A 124 26.48 1.83 -21.17
N LYS A 125 27.61 1.59 -20.49
CA LYS A 125 28.52 2.63 -20.02
C LYS A 125 29.12 3.45 -21.16
N ALA A 126 29.43 2.80 -22.28
CA ALA A 126 29.96 3.46 -23.47
C ALA A 126 28.94 4.41 -24.13
N ARG A 127 27.65 4.04 -24.11
CA ARG A 127 26.58 4.84 -24.74
C ARG A 127 25.91 5.84 -23.80
N TYR A 128 25.85 5.50 -22.51
CA TYR A 128 25.08 6.22 -21.49
C TYR A 128 25.82 6.30 -20.15
N PRO A 129 27.02 6.90 -20.09
CA PRO A 129 27.85 6.91 -18.89
C PRO A 129 27.24 7.67 -17.70
N THR A 130 26.31 8.59 -17.96
CA THR A 130 25.69 9.44 -16.91
C THR A 130 24.38 8.87 -16.37
N THR A 131 23.81 7.83 -17.00
CA THR A 131 22.56 7.22 -16.58
C THR A 131 22.71 6.66 -15.17
N ARG A 132 21.73 6.98 -14.33
CA ARG A 132 21.61 6.41 -13.00
C ARG A 132 20.69 5.22 -13.11
#